data_AF-A0A7W9HLV8-F1
#
_entry.id   AF-A0A7W9HLV8-F1
#
_cell.length_a   1.000
_cell.length_b   1.000
_cell.length_c   1.000
_cell.angle_alpha   90.00
_cell.angle_beta   90.00
_cell.angle_gamma   90.00
#
_symmetry.space_group_name_H-M   'P 1'
#
loop_
_entity.id
_entity.type
_entity.pdbx_description
1 polymer ?
#
loop_
_entity_poly.entity_id
_entity_poly.type
_entity_poly.pdbx_seq_one_letter_code
_entity_poly.pdbx_strand_id
1 'polypeptide(L)'
;MDLFKWAYKLDPATPSELVADCFELALRIRELDMRASPYDLSELGYRPVPIETVDGRAEYVRQQSAFAEAAAPLRARLIDLTRVLSHFTRSADVTC
;
A
#
# COMPACT_ATOMS: atom_id res chain seq x y z
N MET A 1 0.39 -1.14 -2.99
CA MET A 1 0.11 -2.58 -3.25
C MET A 1 0.75 -3.53 -2.24
N ASP A 2 2.06 -3.43 -1.97
CA ASP A 2 2.72 -4.44 -1.11
C ASP A 2 2.22 -4.48 0.34
N LEU A 3 1.90 -3.33 0.94
CA LEU A 3 1.41 -3.32 2.32
C LEU A 3 0.10 -4.10 2.48
N PHE A 4 -0.86 -3.89 1.57
CA PHE A 4 -2.11 -4.66 1.57
C PHE A 4 -1.86 -6.15 1.36
N LYS A 5 -0.99 -6.52 0.41
CA LYS A 5 -0.61 -7.91 0.17
C LYS A 5 -0.09 -8.59 1.45
N TRP A 6 0.78 -7.90 2.20
CA TRP A 6 1.34 -8.46 3.44
C TRP A 6 0.35 -8.45 4.60
N ALA A 7 -0.43 -7.38 4.75
CA ALA A 7 -1.49 -7.30 5.75
C ALA A 7 -2.47 -8.49 5.63
N TYR A 8 -2.91 -8.79 4.40
CA TYR A 8 -3.80 -9.93 4.13
C TYR A 8 -3.12 -11.30 4.34
N LYS A 9 -1.85 -11.45 3.97
CA LYS A 9 -1.10 -12.71 4.16
C LYS A 9 -0.84 -13.06 5.62
N LEU A 10 -0.88 -12.07 6.51
CA LEU A 10 -0.67 -12.24 7.95
C LEU A 10 -1.99 -12.49 8.70
N ASP A 11 -3.11 -12.68 8.01
CA ASP A 11 -4.38 -13.12 8.62
C ASP A 11 -4.20 -14.46 9.37
N PRO A 12 -4.78 -14.65 10.57
CA PRO A 12 -5.67 -13.71 11.30
C PRO A 12 -4.94 -12.74 12.24
N ALA A 13 -3.61 -12.67 12.20
CA ALA A 13 -2.83 -11.88 13.15
C ALA A 13 -2.88 -10.36 12.88
N THR A 14 -3.14 -9.94 11.64
CA THR A 14 -3.26 -8.50 11.32
C THR A 14 -4.58 -7.92 11.82
N PRO A 15 -4.56 -6.82 12.60
CA PRO A 15 -5.79 -6.10 12.95
C PRO A 15 -6.57 -5.69 11.71
N SER A 16 -7.89 -5.91 11.69
CA SER A 16 -8.73 -5.62 10.51
C SER A 16 -8.67 -4.16 10.08
N GLU A 17 -8.53 -3.22 11.03
CA GLU A 17 -8.28 -1.79 10.74
C GLU A 17 -7.01 -1.57 9.90
N LEU A 18 -5.91 -2.27 10.22
CA LEU A 18 -4.65 -2.13 9.48
C LEU A 18 -4.76 -2.74 8.09
N VAL A 19 -5.53 -3.82 7.92
CA VAL A 19 -5.86 -4.37 6.60
C VAL A 19 -6.65 -3.35 5.77
N ALA A 20 -7.68 -2.75 6.37
CA ALA A 20 -8.51 -1.74 5.71
C ALA A 20 -7.70 -0.50 5.31
N ASP A 21 -6.87 0.05 6.20
CA ASP A 21 -5.99 1.18 5.91
C ASP A 21 -5.04 0.88 4.75
N CYS A 22 -4.44 -0.31 4.74
CA CYS A 22 -3.55 -0.75 3.67
C CYS A 22 -4.31 -0.91 2.33
N PHE A 23 -5.54 -1.40 2.40
CA PHE A 23 -6.42 -1.57 1.23
C PHE A 23 -6.81 -0.23 0.62
N GLU A 24 -7.23 0.74 1.43
CA GLU A 24 -7.58 2.09 0.97
C GLU A 24 -6.40 2.76 0.27
N LEU A 25 -5.20 2.68 0.85
CA LEU A 25 -3.99 3.19 0.20
C LEU A 25 -3.70 2.46 -1.12
N ALA A 26 -3.92 1.15 -1.18
CA ALA A 26 -3.73 0.37 -2.40
C ALA A 26 -4.71 0.78 -3.51
N LEU A 27 -5.97 1.10 -3.18
CA LEU A 27 -6.95 1.61 -4.14
C LEU A 27 -6.53 2.94 -4.74
N ARG A 28 -6.10 3.89 -3.89
CA ARG A 28 -5.64 5.21 -4.35
C ARG A 28 -4.42 5.13 -5.27
N ILE A 29 -3.48 4.25 -4.94
CA ILE A 29 -2.32 3.99 -5.81
C ILE A 29 -2.77 3.38 -7.15
N ARG A 30 -3.67 2.39 -7.10
CA ARG A 30 -4.20 1.76 -8.31
C ARG A 30 -4.94 2.75 -9.21
N GLU A 31 -5.68 3.68 -8.63
CA GLU A 31 -6.31 4.76 -9.38
C GLU A 31 -5.28 5.60 -10.14
N LEU A 32 -4.18 6.01 -9.47
CA LEU A 32 -3.11 6.74 -10.15
C LEU A 32 -2.47 5.90 -11.27
N ASP A 33 -2.19 4.62 -11.02
CA ASP A 33 -1.64 3.71 -12.04
C ASP A 33 -2.56 3.60 -13.26
N MET A 34 -3.87 3.49 -13.04
CA MET A 34 -4.87 3.46 -14.10
C MET A 34 -4.86 4.77 -14.91
N ARG A 35 -4.83 5.91 -14.23
CA ARG A 35 -4.82 7.24 -14.86
C ARG A 35 -3.52 7.53 -15.62
N ALA A 36 -2.41 6.94 -15.21
CA ALA A 36 -1.10 7.05 -15.88
C ALA A 36 -0.86 5.97 -16.95
N SER A 37 -1.82 5.06 -17.14
CA SER A 37 -1.73 4.00 -18.14
C SER A 37 -1.96 4.54 -19.56
N PRO A 38 -1.57 3.80 -20.62
CA PRO A 38 -1.79 4.22 -22.00
C PRO A 38 -3.26 4.13 -22.45
N TYR A 39 -4.16 3.65 -21.59
CA TYR A 39 -5.57 3.47 -21.90
C TYR A 39 -6.39 4.71 -21.51
N ASP A 40 -7.30 5.11 -22.39
CA ASP A 40 -8.29 6.15 -22.05
C ASP A 40 -9.41 5.55 -21.20
N LEU A 41 -9.47 5.99 -19.94
CA LEU A 41 -10.47 5.59 -18.96
C LEU A 41 -11.42 6.74 -18.60
N SER A 42 -11.48 7.78 -19.43
CA SER A 42 -12.30 8.97 -19.19
C SER A 42 -13.80 8.63 -19.13
N GLU A 43 -14.28 7.66 -19.91
CA GLU A 43 -15.66 7.16 -19.86
C GLU A 43 -16.01 6.52 -18.51
N LEU A 44 -15.01 6.02 -17.77
CA LEU A 44 -15.16 5.47 -16.42
C LEU A 44 -14.94 6.52 -15.32
N GLY A 45 -14.76 7.79 -15.69
CA GLY A 45 -14.57 8.90 -14.76
C GLY A 45 -13.11 9.17 -14.37
N TYR A 46 -12.13 8.47 -14.96
CA TYR A 46 -10.73 8.64 -14.62
C TYR A 46 -10.03 9.61 -15.59
N ARG A 47 -9.69 10.80 -15.11
CA ARG A 47 -8.93 11.78 -15.91
C ARG A 47 -7.48 11.33 -16.08
N PRO A 48 -6.95 11.27 -17.32
CA PRO A 48 -5.57 10.85 -17.58
C PRO A 48 -4.53 11.75 -16.89
N VAL A 49 -3.42 11.14 -16.50
CA VAL A 49 -2.17 11.82 -16.13
C VAL A 49 -1.19 11.58 -17.28
N PRO A 50 -0.93 12.58 -18.16
CA PRO A 50 -0.13 12.39 -19.37
C PRO A 50 1.37 12.35 -19.03
N ILE A 51 1.85 11.19 -18.55
CA ILE A 51 3.22 10.99 -18.02
C ILE A 51 4.34 11.15 -19.06
N GLU A 52 3.98 11.21 -20.35
CA GLU A 52 4.88 11.52 -21.46
C GLU A 52 5.29 13.00 -21.47
N THR A 53 4.44 13.86 -20.92
CA THR A 53 4.73 15.30 -20.76
C THR A 53 5.57 15.55 -19.52
N VAL A 54 6.34 16.65 -19.52
CA VAL A 54 7.14 17.06 -18.36
C VAL A 54 6.24 17.33 -17.15
N ASP A 55 5.14 18.07 -17.35
CA ASP A 55 4.20 18.43 -16.28
C ASP A 55 3.44 17.23 -15.74
N GLY A 56 2.97 16.34 -16.61
CA GLY A 56 2.30 15.11 -16.22
C GLY A 56 3.22 14.15 -15.47
N ARG A 57 4.49 14.02 -15.89
CA ARG A 57 5.51 13.28 -15.14
C ARG A 57 5.76 13.89 -13.77
N ALA A 58 5.86 15.22 -13.68
CA ALA A 58 6.06 15.90 -12.40
C ALA A 58 4.88 15.67 -11.45
N GLU A 59 3.63 15.71 -11.94
CA GLU A 59 2.44 15.38 -11.15
C GLU A 59 2.43 13.93 -10.69
N TYR A 60 2.72 12.99 -11.58
CA TYR A 60 2.80 11.56 -11.24
C TYR A 60 3.84 11.29 -10.14
N VAL A 61 5.02 11.92 -10.21
CA VAL A 61 6.05 11.81 -9.18
C VAL A 61 5.58 12.43 -7.86
N ARG A 62 4.97 13.61 -7.87
CA ARG A 62 4.44 14.25 -6.65
C ARG A 62 3.43 13.36 -5.94
N GLN A 63 2.48 12.78 -6.66
CA GLN A 63 1.49 11.89 -6.06
C GLN A 63 2.11 10.59 -5.53
N GLN A 64 3.06 10.00 -6.26
CA GLN A 64 3.80 8.83 -5.76
C GLN A 64 4.56 9.14 -4.46
N SER A 65 5.20 10.31 -4.35
CA SER A 65 5.85 10.75 -3.11
C SER A 65 4.85 10.87 -1.96
N ALA A 66 3.68 11.47 -2.19
CA ALA A 66 2.62 11.55 -1.18
C ALA A 66 2.13 10.16 -0.73
N PHE A 67 2.05 9.18 -1.65
CA PHE A 67 1.71 7.81 -1.30
C PHE A 67 2.82 7.12 -0.49
N ALA A 68 4.10 7.40 -0.78
CA ALA A 68 5.21 6.87 0.00
C ALA A 68 5.18 7.40 1.45
N GLU A 69 4.88 8.69 1.64
CA GLU A 69 4.70 9.31 2.94
C GLU A 69 3.50 8.69 3.69
N ALA A 70 2.36 8.54 3.02
CA ALA A 70 1.17 7.90 3.61
C ALA A 70 1.40 6.41 3.95
N ALA A 71 2.25 5.72 3.18
CA ALA A 71 2.61 4.32 3.42
C ALA A 71 3.51 4.13 4.64
N ALA A 72 4.28 5.15 5.05
CA ALA A 72 5.27 5.04 6.11
C ALA A 72 4.70 4.55 7.47
N PRO A 73 3.62 5.15 8.03
CA PRO A 73 3.05 4.68 9.29
C PRO A 73 2.44 3.27 9.19
N LEU A 74 1.81 2.93 8.07
CA LEU A 74 1.23 1.60 7.85
C LEU A 74 2.32 0.52 7.78
N ARG A 75 3.44 0.84 7.12
CA ARG A 75 4.62 -0.03 7.08
C ARG A 75 5.21 -0.26 8.47
N ALA A 76 5.34 0.81 9.28
CA ALA A 76 5.85 0.70 10.64
C ALA A 76 4.96 -0.25 11.47
N ARG A 77 3.64 -0.09 11.42
CA ARG A 77 2.67 -0.97 12.11
C ARG A 77 2.81 -2.44 11.69
N LEU A 78 2.97 -2.73 10.39
CA LEU A 78 3.17 -4.10 9.91
C LEU A 78 4.52 -4.69 10.36
N ILE A 79 5.59 -3.89 10.39
CA ILE A 79 6.89 -4.32 10.90
C ILE A 79 6.79 -4.64 12.40
N ASP A 80 6.13 -3.80 13.19
CA ASP A 80 5.95 -4.04 14.62
C ASP A 80 5.12 -5.29 14.90
N LEU A 81 4.05 -5.51 14.12
CA LEU A 81 3.28 -6.76 14.19
C LEU A 81 4.17 -7.99 13.95
N THR A 82 4.98 -7.98 12.88
CA THR A 82 5.85 -9.12 12.57
C THR A 82 6.94 -9.35 13.62
N ARG A 83 7.46 -8.30 14.26
CA ARG A 83 8.35 -8.41 15.42
C ARG A 83 7.66 -9.15 16.56
N VAL A 84 6.46 -8.72 16.96
CA VAL A 84 5.67 -9.36 18.03
C VAL A 84 5.46 -10.85 17.73
N LEU A 85 5.03 -11.16 16.50
CA LEU A 85 4.79 -12.55 16.09
C LEU A 85 6.07 -13.39 16.13
N SER A 86 7.20 -12.86 15.66
CA SER A 86 8.48 -13.59 15.70
C SER A 86 9.01 -13.85 17.11
N HIS A 87 8.66 -13.01 18.08
CA HIS A 87 9.01 -13.21 19.48
C HIS A 87 8.09 -14.23 20.18
N PHE A 88 6.82 -14.29 19.79
CA PHE A 88 5.88 -15.26 20.33
C PHE A 88 6.27 -16.70 19.99
N THR A 89 6.69 -16.96 18.75
CA THR A 89 7.13 -18.30 18.32
C THR A 89 8.35 -18.78 19.10
N ARG A 90 9.31 -17.87 19.37
CA ARG A 90 10.57 -18.23 20.02
C ARG A 90 10.43 -18.57 21.51
N SER A 91 9.37 -18.10 22.17
CA SER A 91 9.07 -18.48 23.56
C SER A 91 8.31 -19.80 23.67
N ALA A 92 7.53 -20.18 22.64
CA ALA A 92 6.82 -21.46 22.62
C ALA A 92 7.76 -22.67 22.44
N ASP A 93 8.93 -22.48 21.82
CA ASP A 93 9.91 -23.55 21.58
C ASP A 93 10.87 -23.82 22.76
N VAL A 94 10.84 -23.03 23.84
CA VAL A 94 11.81 -23.12 24.97
C VAL A 94 11.23 -23.82 26.21
N THR A 95 10.03 -24.42 26.14
CA THR A 95 9.42 -25.11 27.30
C THR A 95 9.00 -26.56 27.01
N CYS A 96 9.89 -27.34 26.39
CA CYS A 96 9.82 -28.80 26.43
C CYS A 96 11.13 -29.39 26.94
#